data_AF-A0A849SJ98-F1
#
_entry.id   AF-A0A849SJ98-F1
#
_cell.length_a   1.000
_cell.length_b   1.000
_cell.length_c   1.000
_cell.angle_alpha   90.00
_cell.angle_beta   90.00
_cell.angle_gamma   90.00
#
_symmetry.space_group_name_H-M   'P 1'
#
loop_
_entity.id
_entity.type
_entity.pdbx_description
1 polymer ?
#
loop_
_entity_poly.entity_id
_entity_poly.type
_entity_poly.pdbx_seq_one_letter_code
_entity_poly.pdbx_strand_id
1 'polypeptide(L)' 'MTLAFLFPGQGAQKVGMGQALAAAHPIARETFAEADRVLGFGLTRLCAE' A
#
# COMPACT_ATOMS: atom_id res chain seq x y z
N MET A 1 21.98 -2.91 20.97
CA MET A 1 21.63 -2.11 19.78
C MET A 1 20.13 -2.19 19.61
N THR A 2 19.43 -1.06 19.58
CA THR A 2 17.97 -1.02 19.52
C THR A 2 17.53 -0.50 18.15
N LEU A 3 16.64 -1.22 17.47
CA LEU A 3 16.06 -0.84 16.19
C LEU A 3 14.64 -0.32 16.42
N ALA A 4 14.30 0.80 15.77
CA ALA A 4 12.95 1.36 15.77
C ALA A 4 12.46 1.57 14.34
N PHE A 5 11.17 1.33 14.10
CA PHE A 5 10.51 1.60 12.84
C PHE A 5 9.63 2.86 12.97
N LEU A 6 9.73 3.74 11.99
CA LEU A 6 8.93 4.97 11.90
C LEU A 6 8.15 4.92 10.58
N PHE A 7 6.86 5.27 10.65
CA PHE A 7 5.95 5.27 9.51
C PHE A 7 5.54 6.72 9.21
N PRO A 8 5.85 7.27 8.01
CA PRO A 8 5.48 8.63 7.63
C PRO A 8 3.96 8.85 7.61
N GLY A 9 3.53 10.07 7.92
CA GLY A 9 2.12 10.48 7.90
C GLY A 9 1.65 11.01 6.54
N GLN A 10 0.51 11.70 6.56
CA GLN A 10 -0.10 12.33 5.37
C GLN A 10 0.81 13.38 4.72
N GLY A 11 0.74 13.51 3.40
CA GLY A 11 1.57 14.42 2.59
C GLY A 11 2.75 13.72 1.89
N ALA A 12 3.08 12.49 2.27
CA ALA A 12 4.14 11.69 1.65
C ALA A 12 3.67 10.83 0.46
N GLN A 13 2.36 10.76 0.20
CA GLN A 13 1.78 9.92 -0.84
C GLN A 13 2.17 10.38 -2.26
N LYS A 14 2.25 9.43 -3.19
CA LYS A 14 2.54 9.67 -4.62
C LYS A 14 1.70 8.75 -5.50
N VAL A 15 1.42 9.19 -6.72
CA VAL A 15 0.79 8.35 -7.76
C VAL A 15 1.65 7.11 -8.00
N GLY A 16 1.03 5.94 -8.01
CA GLY A 16 1.68 4.62 -8.14
C GLY A 16 2.27 4.06 -6.84
N MET A 17 2.04 4.68 -5.68
CA MET A 17 2.59 4.21 -4.40
C MET A 17 2.13 2.78 -4.08
N GLY A 18 3.07 1.91 -3.71
CA GLY A 18 2.81 0.51 -3.37
C GLY A 18 2.78 -0.47 -4.55
N GLN A 19 2.73 0.02 -5.81
CA GLN A 19 2.66 -0.88 -6.99
C GLN A 19 3.90 -1.76 -7.14
N ALA A 20 5.11 -1.19 -7.00
CA ALA A 20 6.34 -1.97 -7.09
C ALA A 20 6.41 -3.07 -6.02
N LEU A 21 5.92 -2.79 -4.81
CA LEU A 21 5.84 -3.77 -3.72
C LEU A 21 4.83 -4.87 -4.04
N ALA A 22 3.64 -4.52 -4.52
CA ALA A 22 2.62 -5.49 -4.92
C ALA A 22 3.07 -6.38 -6.10
N ALA A 23 3.86 -5.83 -7.02
CA ALA A 23 4.45 -6.59 -8.14
C ALA A 23 5.53 -7.57 -7.66
N ALA A 24 6.38 -7.16 -6.71
CA ALA A 24 7.50 -7.96 -6.24
C ALA A 24 7.14 -8.99 -5.15
N HIS A 25 6.12 -8.69 -4.32
CA HIS A 25 5.83 -9.47 -3.12
C HIS A 25 4.35 -9.89 -3.05
N PRO A 26 4.04 -11.21 -3.05
CA PRO A 26 2.67 -11.72 -2.94
C PRO A 26 1.89 -11.16 -1.76
N ILE A 27 2.53 -11.04 -0.58
CA ILE A 27 1.90 -10.52 0.63
C ILE A 27 1.38 -9.08 0.43
N ALA A 28 2.12 -8.22 -0.27
CA ALA A 28 1.69 -6.85 -0.53
C ALA A 28 0.47 -6.82 -1.46
N ARG A 29 0.45 -7.66 -2.50
CA ARG A 29 -0.70 -7.81 -3.41
C ARG A 29 -1.94 -8.32 -2.66
N GLU A 30 -1.76 -9.29 -1.77
CA GLU A 30 -2.86 -9.85 -0.97
C GLU A 30 -3.43 -8.82 0.02
N THR A 31 -2.58 -8.03 0.66
CA THR A 31 -3.00 -6.93 1.54
C THR A 31 -3.79 -5.85 0.78
N PHE A 32 -3.34 -5.45 -0.41
CA PHE A 32 -4.11 -4.54 -1.26
C PHE A 32 -5.48 -5.13 -1.65
N ALA A 33 -5.52 -6.40 -2.05
CA ALA A 33 -6.77 -7.08 -2.39
C ALA A 33 -7.72 -7.21 -1.18
N GLU A 34 -7.19 -7.39 0.03
CA GLU A 34 -7.99 -7.36 1.26
C GLU A 34 -8.57 -5.97 1.52
N ALA A 35 -7.75 -4.92 1.41
CA ALA A 35 -8.20 -3.55 1.59
C ALA A 35 -9.33 -3.21 0.61
N ASP A 36 -9.18 -3.54 -0.67
CA ASP A 36 -10.22 -3.30 -1.68
C ASP A 36 -11.55 -4.00 -1.32
N ARG A 37 -11.50 -5.26 -0.84
CA ARG A 37 -12.68 -6.00 -0.40
C ARG A 37 -13.35 -5.37 0.83
N VAL A 38 -12.56 -4.99 1.82
CA VAL A 38 -13.06 -4.44 3.10
C VAL A 38 -13.65 -3.05 2.91
N LEU A 39 -13.01 -2.22 2.09
CA LEU A 39 -13.44 -0.84 1.83
C LEU A 39 -14.62 -0.75 0.86
N GLY A 40 -14.88 -1.79 0.06
CA GLY A 40 -15.95 -1.81 -0.93
C GLY A 40 -15.68 -0.93 -2.16
N PHE A 41 -14.48 -0.38 -2.29
CA PHE A 41 -13.99 0.33 -3.46
C PHE A 41 -12.51 -0.01 -3.70
N GLY A 42 -12.04 0.20 -4.94
CA GLY A 42 -10.65 -0.07 -5.31
C GLY A 42 -9.68 0.98 -4.79
N LEU A 43 -9.20 0.84 -3.56
CA LEU A 43 -8.09 1.64 -3.02
C LEU A 43 -6.82 1.43 -3.85
N THR A 44 -6.54 0.18 -4.26
CA THR A 44 -5.40 -0.14 -5.13
C THR A 44 -5.43 0.68 -6.41
N ARG A 45 -6.63 0.87 -6.99
CA ARG A 45 -6.84 1.69 -8.19
C ARG A 45 -6.61 3.18 -7.88
N LEU A 46 -7.14 3.70 -6.78
CA LEU A 46 -6.94 5.09 -6.39
C LEU A 46 -5.47 5.42 -6.14
N CYS A 47 -4.67 4.48 -5.63
CA CYS A 47 -3.22 4.67 -5.49
C CYS A 47 -2.49 4.69 -6.84
N ALA A 48 -3.10 4.20 -7.92
CA ALA A 48 -2.52 4.11 -9.26
C ALA A 48 -2.80 5.33 -10.16
N GLU A 49 -3.80 6.14 -9.81
CA GLU A 49 -4.26 7.34 -10.52
C GLU A 49 -3.63 8.61 -9.94
#